data_AF-A0A2R6E054-F1
#
_entry.id   AF-A0A2R6E054-F1
#
_cell.length_a   1.000
_cell.length_b   1.000
_cell.length_c   1.000
_cell.angle_alpha   90.00
_cell.angle_beta   90.00
_cell.angle_gamma   90.00
#
_symmetry.space_group_name_H-M   'P 1'
#
loop_
_entity.id
_entity.type
_entity.pdbx_description
1 polymer ?
#
loop_
_entity_poly.entity_id
_entity_poly.type
_entity_poly.pdbx_seq_one_letter_code
_entity_poly.pdbx_strand_id
1 'polypeptide(L)'
;DPIQWTDGHRETLASEIRARSKPIVVVANKADAAPPENLQALKERNEATIPVTADGELALRRAAEAGAVDYDPGDPDFEVVAEVSDQQREGLERIREVVAEHGGTGVQEALDTAVYDVLDHLTVYPVQDETGWTDGQGTVLPDAFLLPDGSTPRDLAYAVHSDIGEGYLHAVDARDGMRISDEQELAEGDVIKVVSTAN
;
A
#
# COMPACT_ATOMS: atom_id res chain seq x y z
N ASP A 1 26.68 15.30 -28.65
CA ASP A 1 27.74 14.30 -28.42
C ASP A 1 28.03 14.25 -26.92
N PRO A 2 27.94 13.08 -26.25
CA PRO A 2 28.25 12.94 -24.81
C PRO A 2 29.65 13.46 -24.42
N ILE A 3 30.61 13.45 -25.35
CA ILE A 3 31.96 14.01 -25.13
C ILE A 3 31.93 15.52 -24.87
N GLN A 4 30.91 16.24 -25.35
CA GLN A 4 30.76 17.69 -25.18
C GLN A 4 29.95 18.06 -23.93
N TRP A 5 29.58 17.10 -23.09
CA TRP A 5 28.76 17.37 -21.92
C TRP A 5 29.53 18.11 -20.83
N THR A 6 28.96 19.22 -20.38
CA THR A 6 29.41 19.95 -19.19
C THR A 6 28.88 19.25 -17.94
N ASP A 7 29.38 19.64 -16.77
CA ASP A 7 28.86 19.12 -15.51
C ASP A 7 27.37 19.45 -15.31
N GLY A 8 26.91 20.62 -15.80
CA GLY A 8 25.50 20.97 -15.81
C GLY A 8 24.65 19.99 -16.64
N HIS A 9 25.10 19.56 -17.81
CA HIS A 9 24.39 18.54 -18.60
C HIS A 9 24.29 17.20 -17.85
N ARG A 10 25.35 16.82 -17.13
CA ARG A 10 25.36 15.58 -16.33
C ARG A 10 24.42 15.67 -15.14
N GLU A 11 24.37 16.81 -14.46
CA GLU A 11 23.46 17.07 -13.35
C GLU A 11 22.00 17.06 -13.79
N THR A 12 21.67 17.70 -14.91
CA THR A 12 20.33 17.64 -15.49
C THR A 12 19.94 16.20 -15.82
N LEU A 13 20.82 15.45 -16.50
CA LEU A 13 20.53 14.07 -16.83
C LEU A 13 20.34 13.20 -15.58
N ALA A 14 21.23 13.33 -14.59
CA ALA A 14 21.13 12.56 -13.35
C ALA A 14 19.82 12.86 -12.61
N SER A 15 19.41 14.13 -12.58
CA SER A 15 18.16 14.57 -11.96
C SER A 15 16.94 13.98 -12.68
N GLU A 16 16.93 14.00 -14.02
CA GLU A 16 15.86 13.43 -14.85
C GLU A 16 15.75 11.90 -14.69
N ILE A 17 16.88 11.19 -14.72
CA ILE A 17 16.90 9.73 -14.53
C ILE A 17 16.41 9.39 -13.13
N ARG A 18 16.85 10.12 -12.10
CA ARG A 18 16.42 9.91 -10.72
C ARG A 18 14.92 10.12 -10.58
N ALA A 19 14.38 11.20 -11.13
CA ALA A 19 12.95 11.49 -11.06
C ALA A 19 12.09 10.37 -11.65
N ARG A 20 12.54 9.72 -12.73
CA ARG A 20 11.79 8.64 -13.41
C ARG A 20 12.00 7.24 -12.82
N SER A 21 13.20 6.96 -12.30
CA SER A 21 13.57 5.60 -11.86
C SER A 21 13.54 5.39 -10.35
N LYS A 22 13.44 6.50 -9.59
CA LYS A 22 13.44 6.57 -8.14
C LYS A 22 12.45 7.65 -7.70
N PRO A 23 11.13 7.46 -7.95
CA PRO A 23 10.16 8.36 -7.38
C PRO A 23 10.20 8.27 -5.84
N ILE A 24 9.85 9.36 -5.15
CA ILE A 24 10.10 9.53 -3.70
C ILE A 24 8.84 10.05 -3.03
N VAL A 25 8.34 9.30 -2.06
CA VAL A 25 7.39 9.79 -1.04
C VAL A 25 8.17 10.40 0.13
N VAL A 26 7.72 11.54 0.62
CA VAL A 26 8.30 12.21 1.78
C VAL A 26 7.42 11.97 3.00
N VAL A 27 7.93 11.21 3.96
CA VAL A 27 7.27 10.99 5.25
C VAL A 27 7.65 12.10 6.22
N ALA A 28 6.76 13.08 6.39
CA ALA A 28 6.96 14.22 7.28
C ALA A 28 6.59 13.84 8.73
N ASN A 29 7.44 13.02 9.34
CA ASN A 29 7.23 12.51 10.69
C ASN A 29 7.31 13.61 11.77
N LYS A 30 6.62 13.39 12.90
CA LYS A 30 6.39 14.32 14.01
C LYS A 30 5.44 15.46 13.67
N ALA A 31 4.46 15.21 12.82
CA ALA A 31 3.41 16.18 12.49
C ALA A 31 2.68 16.68 13.75
N ASP A 32 2.54 15.81 14.76
CA ASP A 32 1.98 16.12 16.09
C ASP A 32 2.72 17.20 16.88
N ALA A 33 3.99 17.48 16.55
CA ALA A 33 4.82 18.47 17.23
C ALA A 33 5.36 19.57 16.31
N ALA A 34 5.12 19.44 15.00
CA ALA A 34 5.67 20.35 14.00
C ALA A 34 4.76 21.57 13.82
N PRO A 35 5.32 22.79 13.65
CA PRO A 35 4.55 23.93 13.18
C PRO A 35 3.94 23.66 11.80
N PRO A 36 2.69 24.08 11.52
CA PRO A 36 2.03 23.87 10.23
C PRO A 36 2.82 24.41 9.02
N GLU A 37 3.58 25.49 9.21
CA GLU A 37 4.39 26.12 8.16
C GLU A 37 5.50 25.19 7.66
N ASN A 38 6.05 24.33 8.54
CA ASN A 38 7.07 23.38 8.16
C ASN A 38 6.49 22.27 7.26
N LEU A 39 5.29 21.78 7.60
CA LEU A 39 4.59 20.79 6.78
C LEU A 39 4.21 21.37 5.42
N GLN A 40 3.75 22.62 5.40
CA GLN A 40 3.43 23.33 4.15
C GLN A 40 4.68 23.50 3.27
N ALA A 41 5.80 23.93 3.83
CA ALA A 41 7.05 24.09 3.07
C ALA A 41 7.60 22.78 2.49
N LEU A 42 7.33 21.63 3.13
CA LEU A 42 7.67 20.32 2.58
C LEU A 42 6.72 19.94 1.43
N LYS A 43 5.41 20.12 1.62
CA LYS A 43 4.39 19.88 0.58
C LYS A 43 4.62 20.70 -0.68
N GLU A 44 5.07 21.96 -0.55
CA GLU A 44 5.43 22.81 -1.69
C GLU A 44 6.64 22.31 -2.49
N ARG A 45 7.51 21.50 -1.89
CA ARG A 45 8.72 20.93 -2.54
C ARG A 45 8.49 19.55 -3.12
N ASN A 46 7.56 18.80 -2.55
CA ASN A 46 7.16 17.49 -3.03
C ASN A 46 5.69 17.27 -2.66
N GLU A 47 4.82 17.19 -3.68
CA GLU A 47 3.39 16.98 -3.49
C GLU A 47 3.09 15.65 -2.80
N ALA A 48 3.92 14.62 -2.98
CA ALA A 48 3.86 13.34 -2.27
C ALA A 48 4.49 13.42 -0.85
N THR A 49 4.20 14.51 -0.13
CA THR A 49 4.58 14.68 1.28
C THR A 49 3.40 14.38 2.19
N ILE A 50 3.56 13.36 3.03
CA ILE A 50 2.50 12.87 3.93
C ILE A 50 2.90 13.18 5.38
N PRO A 51 2.07 13.94 6.12
CA PRO A 51 2.31 14.23 7.54
C PRO A 51 2.11 12.95 8.35
N VAL A 52 3.04 12.65 9.25
CA VAL A 52 3.01 11.39 10.01
C VAL A 52 3.27 11.60 11.49
N THR A 53 2.56 10.84 12.32
CA THR A 53 2.91 10.61 13.73
C THR A 53 3.26 9.14 13.96
N ALA A 54 4.54 8.79 13.78
CA ALA A 54 4.98 7.40 13.90
C ALA A 54 4.88 6.88 15.34
N ASP A 55 5.08 7.74 16.33
CA ASP A 55 4.95 7.36 17.74
C ASP A 55 3.47 7.14 18.13
N GLY A 56 2.57 7.96 17.57
CA GLY A 56 1.12 7.76 17.70
C GLY A 56 0.67 6.42 17.10
N GLU A 57 1.09 6.10 15.87
CA GLU A 57 0.81 4.81 15.23
C GLU A 57 1.32 3.63 16.07
N LEU A 58 2.55 3.71 16.56
CA LEU A 58 3.12 2.67 17.40
C LEU A 58 2.36 2.50 18.72
N ALA A 59 1.93 3.59 19.33
CA ALA A 59 1.14 3.57 20.55
C ALA A 59 -0.24 2.92 20.33
N LEU A 60 -0.93 3.27 19.24
CA LEU A 60 -2.23 2.67 18.89
C LEU A 60 -2.11 1.17 18.61
N ARG A 61 -1.13 0.74 17.81
CA ARG A 61 -0.90 -0.70 17.55
C ARG A 61 -0.64 -1.48 18.82
N ARG A 62 0.20 -0.96 19.73
CA ARG A 62 0.46 -1.60 21.03
C ARG A 62 -0.77 -1.64 21.92
N ALA A 63 -1.59 -0.59 21.89
CA ALA A 63 -2.83 -0.55 22.64
C ALA A 63 -3.85 -1.56 22.09
N ALA A 64 -3.93 -1.73 20.77
CA ALA A 64 -4.77 -2.73 20.11
C ALA A 64 -4.32 -4.16 20.41
N GLU A 65 -3.01 -4.45 20.31
CA GLU A 65 -2.41 -5.73 20.71
C GLU A 65 -2.68 -6.07 22.18
N ALA A 66 -2.73 -5.06 23.05
CA ALA A 66 -3.06 -5.22 24.46
C ALA A 66 -4.58 -5.29 24.75
N GLY A 67 -5.43 -5.16 23.73
CA GLY A 67 -6.89 -5.15 23.85
C GLY A 67 -7.44 -3.91 24.55
N ALA A 68 -6.69 -2.81 24.58
CA ALA A 68 -7.09 -1.55 25.21
C ALA A 68 -7.91 -0.67 24.25
N VAL A 69 -7.63 -0.74 22.96
CA VAL A 69 -8.36 -0.04 21.90
C VAL A 69 -8.76 -0.99 20.77
N ASP A 70 -9.83 -0.66 20.08
CA ASP A 70 -10.19 -1.20 18.78
C ASP A 70 -9.66 -0.23 17.71
N TYR A 71 -8.69 -0.69 16.93
CA TYR A 71 -7.95 0.11 15.94
C TYR A 71 -7.28 -0.82 14.94
N ASP A 72 -7.55 -0.63 13.65
CA ASP A 72 -6.75 -1.17 12.57
C ASP A 72 -5.80 -0.09 12.01
N PRO A 73 -4.57 -0.46 11.60
CA PRO A 73 -3.63 0.49 11.03
C PRO A 73 -4.21 1.33 9.87
N GLY A 74 -4.17 2.64 10.03
CA GLY A 74 -4.69 3.58 9.04
C GLY A 74 -6.13 4.02 9.27
N ASP A 75 -6.81 3.49 10.29
CA ASP A 75 -8.14 3.96 10.64
C ASP A 75 -8.15 5.46 10.96
N PRO A 76 -9.21 6.18 10.56
CA PRO A 76 -9.34 7.62 10.82
C PRO A 76 -9.77 7.92 12.26
N ASP A 77 -10.03 6.89 13.08
CA ASP A 77 -10.30 7.00 14.52
C ASP A 77 -10.08 5.63 15.19
N PHE A 78 -10.24 5.56 16.52
CA PHE A 78 -10.20 4.31 17.28
C PHE A 78 -11.20 4.34 18.43
N GLU A 79 -11.55 3.18 19.00
CA GLU A 79 -12.41 3.09 20.18
C GLU A 79 -11.64 2.56 21.39
N VAL A 80 -11.85 3.14 22.58
CA VAL A 80 -11.25 2.60 23.82
C VAL A 80 -12.18 1.54 24.39
N VAL A 81 -11.76 0.27 24.37
CA VAL A 81 -12.60 -0.89 24.72
C VAL A 81 -12.28 -1.50 26.09
N ALA A 82 -11.24 -1.00 26.78
CA ALA A 82 -10.87 -1.43 28.12
C ALA A 82 -10.71 -0.26 29.11
N GLU A 83 -10.64 -0.57 30.40
CA GLU A 83 -10.26 0.41 31.41
C GLU A 83 -8.78 0.77 31.27
N VAL A 84 -8.52 2.05 31.05
CA VAL A 84 -7.18 2.63 30.94
C VAL A 84 -6.95 3.61 32.09
N SER A 85 -5.68 3.75 32.49
CA SER A 85 -5.27 4.77 33.45
C SER A 85 -5.49 6.19 32.89
N ASP A 86 -5.59 7.19 33.76
CA ASP A 86 -5.75 8.58 33.33
C ASP A 86 -4.59 9.06 32.44
N GLN A 87 -3.37 8.57 32.68
CA GLN A 87 -2.20 8.89 31.86
C GLN A 87 -2.30 8.27 30.45
N GLN A 88 -2.79 7.03 30.36
CA GLN A 88 -3.01 6.38 29.07
C GLN A 88 -4.14 7.07 28.30
N ARG A 89 -5.23 7.40 29.00
CA ARG A 89 -6.35 8.15 28.44
C ARG A 89 -5.86 9.45 27.81
N GLU A 90 -5.15 10.28 28.58
CA GLU A 90 -4.61 11.55 28.10
C GLU A 90 -3.66 11.37 26.90
N GLY A 91 -2.85 10.30 26.89
CA GLY A 91 -2.00 9.97 25.74
C GLY A 91 -2.81 9.64 24.49
N LEU A 92 -3.88 8.84 24.62
CA LEU A 92 -4.77 8.48 23.53
C LEU A 92 -5.56 9.70 23.01
N GLU A 93 -6.02 10.60 23.88
CA GLU A 93 -6.68 11.82 23.41
C GLU A 93 -5.75 12.70 22.55
N ARG A 94 -4.48 12.86 22.94
CA ARG A 94 -3.51 13.60 22.11
C ARG A 94 -3.33 12.95 20.73
N ILE A 95 -3.28 11.63 20.67
CA ILE A 95 -3.19 10.92 19.38
C ILE A 95 -4.45 11.15 18.55
N ARG A 96 -5.63 11.10 19.18
CA ARG A 96 -6.92 11.33 18.52
C ARG A 96 -7.01 12.74 17.91
N GLU A 97 -6.48 13.76 18.58
CA GLU A 97 -6.43 15.13 18.02
C GLU A 97 -5.64 15.17 16.71
N VAL A 98 -4.46 14.53 16.67
CA VAL A 98 -3.60 14.47 15.48
C VAL A 98 -4.25 13.67 14.36
N VAL A 99 -4.84 12.52 14.70
CA VAL A 99 -5.59 11.67 13.76
C VAL A 99 -6.77 12.44 13.16
N ALA A 100 -7.52 13.18 13.96
CA ALA A 100 -8.63 14.00 13.47
C ALA A 100 -8.17 15.17 12.59
N GLU A 101 -7.00 15.76 12.87
CA GLU A 101 -6.44 16.85 12.05
C GLU A 101 -5.94 16.36 10.68
N HIS A 102 -5.36 15.17 10.62
CA HIS A 102 -4.70 14.66 9.41
C HIS A 102 -5.46 13.53 8.70
N GLY A 103 -6.58 13.06 9.27
CA GLY A 103 -7.37 11.95 8.71
C GLY A 103 -6.79 10.56 9.00
N GLY A 104 -5.87 10.46 9.96
CA GLY A 104 -5.13 9.26 10.28
C GLY A 104 -3.78 9.58 10.93
N THR A 105 -3.00 8.55 11.26
CA THR A 105 -1.60 8.73 11.71
C THR A 105 -0.64 9.03 10.56
N GLY A 106 -1.09 8.85 9.31
CA GLY A 106 -0.36 9.05 8.07
C GLY A 106 0.63 7.93 7.72
N VAL A 107 0.87 6.94 8.60
CA VAL A 107 1.79 5.84 8.31
C VAL A 107 1.24 4.94 7.20
N GLN A 108 -0.02 4.52 7.32
CA GLN A 108 -0.66 3.66 6.31
C GLN A 108 -0.83 4.43 5.00
N GLU A 109 -1.29 5.68 5.04
CA GLU A 109 -1.37 6.57 3.88
C GLU A 109 -0.02 6.69 3.16
N ALA A 110 1.10 6.82 3.90
CA ALA A 110 2.42 6.89 3.30
C ALA A 110 2.85 5.60 2.58
N LEU A 111 2.44 4.44 3.09
CA LEU A 111 2.69 3.16 2.44
C LEU A 111 1.79 3.01 1.20
N ASP A 112 0.51 3.34 1.33
CA ASP A 112 -0.48 3.25 0.28
C ASP A 112 -0.10 4.17 -0.89
N THR A 113 0.23 5.44 -0.65
CA THR A 113 0.72 6.35 -1.70
C THR A 113 2.01 5.84 -2.33
N ALA A 114 2.92 5.23 -1.57
CA ALA A 114 4.14 4.68 -2.14
C ALA A 114 3.84 3.53 -3.12
N VAL A 115 2.85 2.69 -2.80
CA VAL A 115 2.48 1.51 -3.60
C VAL A 115 1.55 1.87 -4.76
N TYR A 116 0.42 2.49 -4.46
CA TYR A 116 -0.66 2.71 -5.42
C TYR A 116 -0.43 3.96 -6.28
N ASP A 117 0.00 5.08 -5.69
CA ASP A 117 0.10 6.35 -6.43
C ASP A 117 1.47 6.56 -7.08
N VAL A 118 2.53 6.09 -6.43
CA VAL A 118 3.91 6.37 -6.84
C VAL A 118 4.53 5.25 -7.67
N LEU A 119 4.26 4.01 -7.29
CA LEU A 119 4.70 2.85 -8.06
C LEU A 119 3.65 2.41 -9.09
N ASP A 120 2.46 3.00 -9.08
CA ASP A 120 1.33 2.61 -9.94
C ASP A 120 1.11 1.09 -9.88
N HIS A 121 0.99 0.54 -8.67
CA HIS A 121 0.68 -0.88 -8.46
C HIS A 121 -0.78 -1.05 -8.02
N LEU A 122 -1.31 -2.25 -8.21
CA LEU A 122 -2.62 -2.69 -7.73
C LEU A 122 -2.49 -4.02 -7.00
N THR A 123 -3.41 -4.29 -6.08
CA THR A 123 -3.47 -5.55 -5.33
C THR A 123 -4.44 -6.54 -5.99
N VAL A 124 -3.96 -7.76 -6.25
CA VAL A 124 -4.79 -8.87 -6.77
C VAL A 124 -4.67 -10.09 -5.87
N TYR A 125 -5.77 -10.82 -5.73
CA TYR A 125 -5.88 -11.99 -4.87
C TYR A 125 -6.02 -13.27 -5.70
N PRO A 126 -4.95 -14.07 -5.86
CA PRO A 126 -5.05 -15.36 -6.52
C PRO A 126 -5.75 -16.39 -5.62
N VAL A 127 -6.66 -17.19 -6.19
CA VAL A 127 -7.37 -18.25 -5.47
C VAL A 127 -7.37 -19.55 -6.28
N GLN A 128 -7.56 -20.70 -5.60
CA GLN A 128 -7.73 -22.00 -6.27
C GLN A 128 -9.21 -22.35 -6.47
N ASP A 129 -10.07 -21.98 -5.54
CA ASP A 129 -11.52 -22.08 -5.64
C ASP A 129 -12.15 -20.70 -5.85
N GLU A 130 -12.78 -20.50 -7.00
CA GLU A 130 -13.47 -19.27 -7.39
C GLU A 130 -14.79 -19.06 -6.63
N THR A 131 -15.35 -20.10 -5.98
CA THR A 131 -16.62 -19.97 -5.26
C THR A 131 -16.41 -19.57 -3.80
N GLY A 132 -15.50 -20.26 -3.10
CA GLY A 132 -15.15 -19.97 -1.72
C GLY A 132 -14.01 -18.95 -1.55
N TRP A 133 -13.36 -18.56 -2.65
CA TRP A 133 -12.16 -17.73 -2.67
C TRP A 133 -11.04 -18.31 -1.80
N THR A 134 -10.87 -19.64 -1.85
CA THR A 134 -9.90 -20.34 -1.01
C THR A 134 -8.74 -20.95 -1.79
N ASP A 135 -7.66 -21.26 -1.06
CA ASP A 135 -6.63 -22.21 -1.50
C ASP A 135 -7.06 -23.68 -1.29
N GLY A 136 -6.14 -24.60 -1.59
CA GLY A 136 -6.32 -26.04 -1.37
C GLY A 136 -6.33 -26.47 0.11
N GLN A 137 -6.03 -25.57 1.05
CA GLN A 137 -6.12 -25.80 2.49
C GLN A 137 -7.43 -25.23 3.08
N GLY A 138 -8.21 -24.49 2.29
CA GLY A 138 -9.44 -23.82 2.71
C GLY A 138 -9.23 -22.44 3.31
N THR A 139 -8.03 -21.86 3.17
CA THR A 139 -7.72 -20.48 3.59
C THR A 139 -8.36 -19.50 2.61
N VAL A 140 -9.22 -18.61 3.10
CA VAL A 140 -9.87 -17.57 2.29
C VAL A 140 -8.88 -16.46 1.97
N LEU A 141 -8.80 -16.07 0.69
CA LEU A 141 -7.88 -15.04 0.14
C LEU A 141 -6.45 -15.23 0.68
N PRO A 142 -5.80 -16.36 0.33
CA PRO A 142 -4.56 -16.80 0.96
C PRO A 142 -3.41 -15.81 0.79
N ASP A 143 -3.36 -15.14 -0.36
CA ASP A 143 -2.26 -14.27 -0.78
C ASP A 143 -2.80 -12.99 -1.41
N ALA A 144 -2.00 -11.92 -1.33
CA ALA A 144 -2.23 -10.64 -1.97
C ALA A 144 -0.97 -10.24 -2.74
N PHE A 145 -1.09 -10.04 -4.05
CA PHE A 145 0.03 -9.68 -4.92
C PHE A 145 -0.09 -8.24 -5.37
N LEU A 146 0.99 -7.48 -5.19
CA LEU A 146 1.15 -6.17 -5.80
C LEU A 146 1.71 -6.34 -7.21
N LEU A 147 0.96 -5.86 -8.20
CA LEU A 147 1.31 -5.92 -9.62
C LEU A 147 1.31 -4.51 -10.20
N PRO A 148 2.20 -4.19 -11.17
CA PRO A 148 2.11 -2.92 -11.89
C PRO A 148 0.75 -2.75 -12.57
N ASP A 149 0.28 -1.52 -12.68
CA ASP A 149 -0.91 -1.16 -13.45
C ASP A 149 -0.79 -1.65 -14.90
N GLY A 150 -1.91 -2.13 -15.45
CA GLY A 150 -1.95 -2.81 -16.75
C GLY A 150 -1.49 -4.26 -16.76
N SER A 151 -1.21 -4.87 -15.59
CA SER A 151 -0.90 -6.30 -15.50
C SER A 151 -2.10 -7.17 -15.89
N THR A 152 -1.82 -8.34 -16.48
CA THR A 152 -2.82 -9.30 -16.96
C THR A 152 -2.90 -10.55 -16.06
N PRO A 153 -3.90 -11.43 -16.24
CA PRO A 153 -3.96 -12.69 -15.49
C PRO A 153 -2.74 -13.59 -15.69
N ARG A 154 -2.04 -13.46 -16.82
CA ARG A 154 -0.79 -14.18 -17.06
C ARG A 154 0.37 -13.61 -16.24
N ASP A 155 0.42 -12.29 -16.07
CA ASP A 155 1.41 -11.66 -15.20
C ASP A 155 1.21 -12.08 -13.74
N LEU A 156 -0.05 -12.14 -13.29
CA LEU A 156 -0.40 -12.72 -11.99
C LEU A 156 0.08 -14.17 -11.89
N ALA A 157 -0.14 -14.99 -12.92
CA ALA A 157 0.32 -16.38 -12.92
C ALA A 157 1.83 -16.50 -12.70
N TYR A 158 2.63 -15.63 -13.36
CA TYR A 158 4.08 -15.56 -13.15
C TYR A 158 4.47 -15.02 -11.77
N ALA A 159 3.69 -14.06 -11.23
CA ALA A 159 3.91 -13.52 -9.90
C ALA A 159 3.70 -14.59 -8.81
N VAL A 160 2.70 -15.47 -8.98
CA VAL A 160 2.50 -16.62 -8.09
C VAL A 160 3.66 -17.60 -8.20
N HIS A 161 3.96 -18.10 -9.40
CA HIS A 161 5.12 -18.97 -9.64
C HIS A 161 5.46 -19.09 -11.13
N SER A 162 6.73 -19.25 -11.47
CA SER A 162 7.18 -19.41 -12.88
C SER A 162 6.47 -20.56 -13.60
N ASP A 163 6.36 -21.72 -12.96
CA ASP A 163 5.74 -22.91 -13.55
C ASP A 163 4.24 -22.72 -13.81
N ILE A 164 3.56 -21.94 -12.95
CA ILE A 164 2.14 -21.61 -13.13
C ILE A 164 1.98 -20.70 -14.34
N GLY A 165 2.85 -19.68 -14.49
CA GLY A 165 2.89 -18.79 -15.64
C GLY A 165 3.28 -19.47 -16.96
N GLU A 166 4.24 -20.40 -16.94
CA GLU A 166 4.63 -21.21 -18.10
C GLU A 166 3.50 -22.17 -18.54
N GLY A 167 2.82 -22.77 -17.56
CA GLY A 167 1.68 -23.66 -17.78
C GLY A 167 0.33 -22.95 -17.92
N TYR A 168 0.29 -21.62 -17.96
CA TYR A 168 -0.94 -20.83 -17.96
C TYR A 168 -1.88 -21.24 -19.11
N LEU A 169 -3.13 -21.53 -18.78
CA LEU A 169 -4.17 -21.89 -19.75
C LEU A 169 -5.24 -20.81 -19.90
N HIS A 170 -5.75 -20.31 -18.76
CA HIS A 170 -6.73 -19.23 -18.68
C HIS A 170 -6.93 -18.78 -17.23
N ALA A 171 -7.68 -17.71 -17.05
CA ALA A 171 -8.10 -17.22 -15.75
C ALA A 171 -9.62 -17.05 -15.65
N VAL A 172 -10.12 -17.10 -14.42
CA VAL A 172 -11.52 -16.87 -14.06
C VAL A 172 -11.55 -15.75 -13.03
N ASP A 173 -12.39 -14.74 -13.28
CA ASP A 173 -12.75 -13.76 -12.26
C ASP A 173 -13.72 -14.43 -11.28
N ALA A 174 -13.28 -14.57 -10.04
CA ALA A 174 -14.03 -15.25 -8.98
C ALA A 174 -15.17 -14.39 -8.41
N ARG A 175 -15.20 -13.08 -8.68
CA ARG A 175 -16.30 -12.20 -8.28
C ARG A 175 -17.49 -12.37 -9.22
N ASP A 176 -17.20 -12.46 -10.51
CA ASP A 176 -18.21 -12.64 -11.56
C ASP A 176 -18.49 -14.11 -11.90
N GLY A 177 -17.59 -15.02 -11.49
CA GLY A 177 -17.66 -16.46 -11.81
C GLY A 177 -17.48 -16.74 -13.30
N MET A 178 -16.80 -15.85 -14.03
CA MET A 178 -16.66 -15.90 -15.48
C MET A 178 -15.20 -15.93 -15.91
N ARG A 179 -14.93 -16.64 -17.01
CA ARG A 179 -13.63 -16.62 -17.64
C ARG A 179 -13.34 -15.22 -18.20
N ILE A 180 -12.15 -14.71 -17.92
CA ILE A 180 -11.68 -13.42 -18.42
C ILE A 180 -10.69 -13.59 -19.56
N SER A 181 -10.47 -12.52 -20.31
CA SER A 181 -9.49 -12.50 -21.40
C SER A 181 -8.07 -12.51 -20.84
N ASP A 182 -7.15 -13.17 -21.55
CA ASP A 182 -5.73 -13.16 -21.18
C ASP A 182 -5.07 -11.78 -21.43
N GLU A 183 -5.73 -10.92 -22.20
CA GLU A 183 -5.31 -9.55 -22.50
C GLU A 183 -6.07 -8.51 -21.65
N GLN A 184 -7.02 -8.93 -20.82
CA GLN A 184 -7.74 -8.01 -19.95
C GLN A 184 -6.80 -7.55 -18.82
N GLU A 185 -6.72 -6.25 -18.62
CA GLU A 185 -6.00 -5.65 -17.50
C GLU A 185 -6.75 -5.95 -16.20
N LEU A 186 -6.01 -6.36 -15.17
CA LEU A 186 -6.52 -6.59 -13.83
C LEU A 186 -6.80 -5.25 -13.13
N ALA A 187 -7.77 -5.25 -12.23
CA ALA A 187 -8.15 -4.10 -11.43
C ALA A 187 -7.86 -4.31 -9.94
N GLU A 188 -7.83 -3.21 -9.19
CA GLU A 188 -7.65 -3.23 -7.74
C GLU A 188 -8.68 -4.13 -7.06
N GLY A 189 -8.18 -5.09 -6.28
CA GLY A 189 -9.00 -6.01 -5.52
C GLY A 189 -9.61 -7.15 -6.33
N ASP A 190 -9.17 -7.38 -7.56
CA ASP A 190 -9.60 -8.54 -8.34
C ASP A 190 -9.26 -9.85 -7.61
N VAL A 191 -10.19 -10.80 -7.69
CA VAL A 191 -10.02 -12.15 -7.13
C VAL A 191 -9.96 -13.11 -8.30
N ILE A 192 -8.78 -13.66 -8.58
CA ILE A 192 -8.52 -14.37 -9.83
C ILE A 192 -8.13 -15.82 -9.57
N LYS A 193 -8.85 -16.74 -10.19
CA LYS A 193 -8.42 -18.12 -10.29
C LYS A 193 -7.58 -18.33 -11.53
N VAL A 194 -6.31 -18.67 -11.34
CA VAL A 194 -5.42 -19.05 -12.44
C VAL A 194 -5.51 -20.55 -12.69
N VAL A 195 -5.84 -20.93 -13.93
CA VAL A 195 -5.84 -22.33 -14.37
C VAL A 195 -4.57 -22.60 -15.15
N SER A 196 -3.76 -23.53 -14.66
CA SER A 196 -2.46 -23.89 -15.23
C SER A 196 -2.30 -25.41 -15.33
N THR A 197 -1.46 -25.88 -16.25
CA THR A 197 -1.06 -27.29 -16.35
C THR A 197 -0.14 -27.74 -15.21
N ALA A 198 0.35 -26.81 -14.39
CA ALA A 198 1.20 -27.08 -13.23
C ALA A 198 0.41 -27.28 -11.90
N ASN A 199 -0.91 -27.08 -11.93
CA ASN A 199 -1.81 -27.23 -10.76
C ASN A 199 -2.26 -28.68 -10.53
#